data_AF-A0A076HJ71-F1
#
_entry.id   AF-A0A076HJ71-F1
#
_cell.length_a   1.000
_cell.length_b   1.000
_cell.length_c   1.000
_cell.angle_alpha   90.00
_cell.angle_beta   90.00
_cell.angle_gamma   90.00
#
_symmetry.space_group_name_H-M   'P 1'
#
loop_
_entity.id
_entity.type
_entity.pdbx_description
1 polymer ?
#
loop_
_entity_poly.entity_id
_entity_poly.type
_entity_poly.pdbx_seq_one_letter_code
_entity_poly.pdbx_strand_id
1 'polypeptide(L)'
;MKLSDVVAGHGFRPSELGSIANAKLYERHNNDGMVELLCVQKIGKVMRVDRQPLLALSNEDPETTPMLLPIGTGITNQIVPQERLEDYLNTTLAA
;
A
#
# COMPACT_ATOMS: atom_id res chain seq x y z
N MET A 1 15.60 -6.00 9.14
CA MET A 1 14.21 -5.90 9.63
C MET A 1 13.28 -6.61 8.66
N LYS A 2 12.10 -7.11 9.07
CA LYS A 2 11.12 -7.65 8.09
C LYS A 2 10.32 -6.49 7.51
N LEU A 3 10.01 -6.55 6.21
CA LEU A 3 9.18 -5.54 5.53
C LEU A 3 7.84 -5.29 6.25
N SER A 4 7.23 -6.36 6.79
CA SER A 4 6.00 -6.29 7.59
C SER A 4 6.13 -5.36 8.80
N ASP A 5 7.29 -5.35 9.44
CA ASP A 5 7.50 -4.58 10.67
C ASP A 5 7.63 -3.08 10.33
N VAL A 6 8.32 -2.77 9.22
CA VAL A 6 8.45 -1.40 8.70
C VAL A 6 7.07 -0.82 8.41
N VAL A 7 6.28 -1.48 7.55
CA VAL A 7 4.99 -0.95 7.10
C VAL A 7 3.95 -0.92 8.23
N ALA A 8 3.99 -1.89 9.16
CA ALA A 8 3.14 -1.88 10.35
C ALA A 8 3.42 -0.66 11.25
N GLY A 9 4.68 -0.22 11.36
CA GLY A 9 5.04 1.01 12.05
C GLY A 9 4.39 2.27 11.47
N HIS A 10 3.96 2.23 10.20
CA HIS A 10 3.25 3.30 9.51
C HIS A 10 1.72 3.09 9.46
N GLY A 11 1.20 2.11 10.20
CA GLY A 11 -0.23 1.81 10.27
C GLY A 11 -0.77 0.95 9.13
N PHE A 12 0.11 0.39 8.29
CA PHE A 12 -0.30 -0.54 7.23
C PHE A 12 -0.44 -1.95 7.77
N ARG A 13 -1.43 -2.68 7.26
CA ARG A 13 -1.63 -4.11 7.47
C ARG A 13 -1.66 -4.84 6.13
N PRO A 14 -1.43 -6.17 6.08
CA PRO A 14 -1.66 -6.95 4.86
C PRO A 14 -3.08 -6.70 4.32
N SER A 15 -3.20 -6.49 3.01
CA SER A 15 -4.51 -6.27 2.39
C SER A 15 -5.14 -7.59 1.97
N GLU A 16 -6.45 -7.70 2.17
CA GLU A 16 -7.28 -8.83 1.72
C GLU A 16 -7.87 -8.60 0.32
N LEU A 17 -7.61 -7.45 -0.32
CA LEU A 17 -8.13 -7.12 -1.65
C LEU A 17 -7.60 -8.03 -2.76
N GLY A 18 -6.46 -8.68 -2.53
CA GLY A 18 -5.92 -9.64 -3.47
C GLY A 18 -4.49 -10.05 -3.16
N SER A 19 -4.06 -11.09 -3.87
CA SER A 19 -2.67 -11.55 -3.86
C SER A 19 -2.02 -11.28 -5.20
N ILE A 20 -0.77 -10.85 -5.19
CA ILE A 20 0.00 -10.55 -6.39
C ILE A 20 1.30 -11.35 -6.32
N ALA A 21 1.62 -12.08 -7.39
CA ALA A 21 2.83 -12.88 -7.46
C ALA A 21 4.08 -11.99 -7.28
N ASN A 22 5.00 -12.42 -6.41
CA ASN A 22 6.24 -11.72 -6.07
C ASN A 22 6.05 -10.31 -5.48
N ALA A 23 4.86 -10.00 -4.98
CA ALA A 23 4.55 -8.75 -4.31
C ALA A 23 3.81 -8.96 -2.99
N LYS A 24 3.87 -7.94 -2.14
CA LYS A 24 3.04 -7.82 -0.95
C LYS A 24 2.18 -6.58 -1.08
N LEU A 25 0.89 -6.77 -0.89
CA LEU A 25 -0.09 -5.71 -0.86
C LEU A 25 -0.44 -5.42 0.59
N TYR A 26 -0.40 -4.14 0.94
CA TYR A 26 -0.76 -3.63 2.24
C TYR A 26 -1.80 -2.53 2.10
N GLU A 27 -2.59 -2.34 3.13
CA GLU A 27 -3.61 -1.29 3.22
C GLU A 27 -3.51 -0.55 4.55
N ARG A 28 -3.86 0.73 4.55
CA ARG A 28 -4.04 1.56 5.74
C ARG A 28 -5.37 2.27 5.63
N HIS A 29 -6.17 2.23 6.70
CA HIS A 29 -7.42 2.97 6.79
C HIS A 29 -7.17 4.25 7.60
N ASN A 30 -7.42 5.39 6.98
CA ASN A 30 -7.26 6.70 7.60
C ASN A 30 -8.57 7.14 8.26
N ASN A 31 -8.48 8.05 9.22
CA ASN A 31 -9.63 8.54 9.99
C ASN A 31 -10.64 9.35 9.16
N ASP A 32 -10.24 9.81 7.97
CA ASP A 32 -11.07 10.54 7.01
C ASP A 32 -11.88 9.60 6.09
N GLY A 33 -11.82 8.29 6.33
CA GLY A 33 -12.49 7.28 5.50
C GLY A 33 -11.70 6.87 4.26
N MET A 34 -10.50 7.41 4.05
CA MET A 34 -9.65 7.01 2.94
C MET A 34 -8.93 5.70 3.23
N VAL A 35 -8.81 4.88 2.19
CA VAL A 35 -7.99 3.67 2.19
C VAL A 35 -6.76 3.93 1.36
N GLU A 36 -5.60 3.59 1.88
CA GLU A 36 -4.35 3.73 1.17
C GLU A 36 -3.75 2.36 0.90
N LEU A 37 -3.50 2.05 -0.37
CA LEU A 37 -2.81 0.83 -0.77
C LEU A 37 -1.33 1.09 -0.98
N LEU A 38 -0.53 0.13 -0.53
CA LEU A 38 0.90 0.06 -0.72
C LEU A 38 1.25 -1.31 -1.29
N CYS A 39 1.78 -1.33 -2.50
CA CYS A 39 2.32 -2.53 -3.12
C CYS A 39 3.85 -2.47 -3.06
N VAL A 40 4.46 -3.54 -2.58
CA VAL A 40 5.92 -3.72 -2.58
C VAL A 40 6.25 -5.02 -3.31
N GLN A 41 6.82 -4.89 -4.51
CA GLN A 41 7.16 -6.01 -5.39
C GLN A 41 8.66 -6.20 -5.46
N LYS A 42 9.13 -7.45 -5.35
CA LYS A 42 10.54 -7.77 -5.55
C LYS A 42 10.83 -8.01 -7.03
N ILE A 43 11.81 -7.30 -7.58
CA ILE A 43 12.27 -7.44 -8.96
C ILE A 43 13.80 -7.63 -8.93
N GLY A 44 14.27 -8.88 -8.92
CA GLY A 44 15.69 -9.18 -8.80
C GLY A 44 16.29 -8.66 -7.48
N LYS A 45 17.20 -7.68 -7.58
CA LYS A 45 17.88 -7.02 -6.44
C LYS A 45 17.25 -5.68 -6.03
N VAL A 46 16.19 -5.26 -6.73
CA VAL A 46 15.47 -4.02 -6.43
C VAL A 46 14.04 -4.32 -6.02
N MET A 47 13.41 -3.31 -5.44
CA MET A 47 12.03 -3.33 -4.97
C MET A 47 11.27 -2.26 -5.75
N ARG A 48 10.16 -2.65 -6.36
CA ARG A 48 9.20 -1.70 -6.92
C ARG A 48 8.17 -1.37 -5.84
N VAL A 49 7.93 -0.08 -5.63
CA VAL A 49 6.94 0.43 -4.69
C VAL A 49 5.90 1.22 -5.47
N ASP A 50 4.63 0.87 -5.24
CA ASP A 50 3.48 1.63 -5.72
C ASP A 50 2.61 1.97 -4.51
N ARG A 51 2.04 3.18 -4.49
CA ARG A 51 1.16 3.68 -3.45
C ARG A 51 -0.01 4.40 -4.09
N GLN A 52 -1.23 4.05 -3.69
CA GLN A 52 -2.44 4.63 -4.25
C GLN A 52 -3.44 4.94 -3.12
N PRO A 53 -3.83 6.20 -2.93
CA PRO A 53 -4.98 6.53 -2.11
C PRO A 53 -6.28 6.20 -2.88
N LEU A 54 -7.22 5.63 -2.15
CA LEU A 54 -8.52 5.15 -2.61
C LEU A 54 -9.60 5.70 -1.70
N LEU A 55 -10.72 6.10 -2.30
CA LEU A 55 -11.96 6.34 -1.59
C LEU A 55 -12.79 5.05 -1.65
N ALA A 56 -13.14 4.51 -0.48
CA ALA A 56 -14.10 3.42 -0.39
C ALA A 56 -15.51 4.02 -0.51
N LEU A 57 -16.18 3.76 -1.63
CA LEU A 57 -17.57 4.12 -1.81
C LEU A 57 -18.42 3.05 -1.14
N SER A 58 -19.11 3.45 -0.07
CA SER A 58 -20.13 2.63 0.57
C SER A 58 -21.26 2.39 -0.42
N ASN A 59 -21.44 1.15 -0.87
CA ASN A 59 -22.69 0.77 -1.49
C ASN A 59 -23.71 0.56 -0.36
N GLU A 60 -24.97 0.96 -0.58
CA GLU A 60 -26.06 0.75 0.40
C GLU A 60 -26.34 -0.74 0.67
N ASP A 61 -25.78 -1.63 -0.15
CA ASP A 61 -25.89 -3.08 -0.04
C ASP A 61 -24.63 -3.70 0.60
N PRO A 62 -24.73 -4.23 1.84
CA PRO A 62 -23.61 -4.84 2.57
C PRO A 62 -23.09 -6.15 1.95
N GLU A 63 -23.78 -6.74 0.96
CA GLU A 63 -23.31 -7.94 0.25
C GLU A 63 -22.40 -7.59 -0.95
N THR A 64 -22.30 -6.31 -1.32
CA THR A 64 -21.47 -5.89 -2.46
C THR A 64 -20.06 -5.49 -2.02
N THR A 65 -19.05 -5.95 -2.76
CA THR A 65 -17.67 -5.51 -2.56
C THR A 65 -17.61 -3.99 -2.68
N PRO A 66 -17.02 -3.26 -1.70
CA PRO A 66 -16.97 -1.81 -1.74
C PRO A 66 -16.28 -1.35 -3.02
N MET A 67 -16.90 -0.39 -3.70
CA MET A 67 -16.30 0.18 -4.91
C MET A 67 -15.15 1.09 -4.49
N LEU A 68 -13.94 0.76 -4.94
CA LEU A 68 -12.74 1.52 -4.62
C LEU A 68 -12.43 2.48 -5.76
N LEU A 69 -12.50 3.79 -5.48
CA LEU A 69 -12.18 4.83 -6.45
C LEU A 69 -10.76 5.36 -6.19
N PRO A 70 -9.83 5.30 -7.17
CA PRO A 70 -8.55 5.97 -7.05
C PRO A 70 -8.74 7.47 -6.92
N ILE A 71 -8.11 8.06 -5.91
CA ILE A 71 -8.14 9.50 -5.68
C ILE A 71 -6.72 10.05 -5.58
N GLY A 72 -6.57 11.33 -5.95
CA GLY A 72 -5.29 12.02 -5.88
C GLY A 72 -4.20 11.41 -6.76
N THR A 73 -2.96 11.82 -6.51
CA THR A 73 -1.78 11.33 -7.24
C THR A 73 -1.17 10.16 -6.47
N GLY A 74 -1.18 8.97 -7.08
CA GLY A 74 -0.44 7.82 -6.58
C GLY A 74 1.06 7.92 -6.89
N ILE A 75 1.88 7.23 -6.10
CA ILE A 75 3.27 6.94 -6.46
C ILE A 75 3.25 5.63 -7.24
N THR A 76 3.79 5.62 -8.46
CA THR A 76 3.80 4.40 -9.28
C THR A 76 5.20 4.14 -9.82
N ASN A 77 5.53 2.86 -9.99
CA ASN A 77 6.79 2.38 -10.56
C ASN A 77 8.05 2.91 -9.87
N GLN A 78 8.00 3.23 -8.57
CA GLN A 78 9.20 3.67 -7.88
C GLN A 78 10.13 2.48 -7.67
N ILE A 79 11.30 2.51 -8.30
CA ILE A 79 12.33 1.50 -8.13
C ILE A 79 13.28 1.93 -7.02
N VAL A 80 13.46 1.07 -6.03
CA VAL A 80 14.30 1.31 -4.84
C VAL A 80 15.26 0.13 -4.66
N PRO A 81 16.56 0.36 -4.44
CA PRO A 81 17.48 -0.70 -4.02
C PRO A 81 16.98 -1.37 -2.73
N GLN A 82 17.09 -2.69 -2.64
CA GLN A 82 16.54 -3.45 -1.50
C GLN A 82 17.08 -2.94 -0.16
N GLU A 83 18.35 -2.57 -0.11
CA GLU A 83 19.04 -2.04 1.07
C GLU A 83 18.57 -0.64 1.49
N ARG A 84 17.92 0.12 0.59
CA ARG A 84 17.37 1.46 0.87
C ARG A 84 15.86 1.47 1.07
N LEU A 85 15.21 0.32 0.95
CA LEU A 85 13.75 0.23 1.00
C LEU A 85 13.20 0.77 2.32
N GLU A 86 13.82 0.41 3.44
CA GLU A 86 13.37 0.84 4.76
C GLU A 86 13.42 2.36 4.91
N ASP A 87 14.55 2.99 4.60
CA ASP A 87 14.70 4.45 4.63
C ASP A 87 13.72 5.16 3.70
N TYR A 88 13.51 4.61 2.51
CA TYR A 88 12.54 5.13 1.55
C TYR A 88 11.12 5.09 2.11
N LEU A 89 10.69 3.95 2.67
CA LEU A 89 9.37 3.79 3.28
C LEU A 89 9.21 4.73 4.48
N ASN A 90 10.22 4.81 5.36
CA ASN A 90 10.19 5.71 6.51
C ASN A 90 10.08 7.19 6.10
N THR A 91 10.71 7.58 5.00
CA THR A 91 10.64 8.97 4.50
C THR A 91 9.31 9.27 3.81
N THR A 92 8.75 8.30 3.07
CA THR A 92 7.58 8.53 2.21
C THR A 92 6.25 8.23 2.89
N LEU A 93 6.25 7.40 3.94
CA LEU A 93 5.06 7.02 4.70
C LEU A 93 4.91 7.79 6.01
N ALA A 94 5.96 8.51 6.44
CA ALA A 94 5.87 9.48 7.53
C ALA A 94 4.82 10.54 7.14
N ALA A 95 3.66 10.44 7.78
CA ALA A 95 2.59 11.42 7.71
C ALA A 95 2.86 12.57 8.68
#